data_AF-A0A6G1DRD5-F1
#
_entry.id   AF-A0A6G1DRD5-F1
#
_cell.length_a   1.000
_cell.length_b   1.000
_cell.length_c   1.000
_cell.angle_alpha   90.00
_cell.angle_beta   90.00
_cell.angle_gamma   90.00
#
_symmetry.space_group_name_H-M   'P 1'
#
loop_
_entity.id
_entity.type
_entity.pdbx_description
1 polymer ?
#
loop_
_entity_poly.entity_id
_entity_poly.type
_entity_poly.pdbx_seq_one_letter_code
_entity_poly.pdbx_strand_id
1 'polypeptide(L)'
;MDTSSSSVRLPCLALEQHGDGSNKPALFSISEKKAIAGNIPGLTNTNAWPTPQGWILVRDTASATTFLQNPHDSDDKIQLPHLPQDLPSRCSCLLSGKPAALTGGCVVLLVHPFATAIWYCRIGDDEEWAKHDYDIGIQAQDKEKVPICPIAACDGRFYFNADALGNIGVLEFAPTPAFASVEVAVDGEFDYVDSAQVFLVESEGELYMVSMVYEYGGGGVTD
;
A
#
# COMPACT_ATOMS: atom_id res chain seq x y z
N MET A 1 12.02 38.08 13.69
CA MET A 1 10.79 37.31 13.41
C MET A 1 11.26 35.99 12.86
N ASP A 2 11.42 35.03 13.77
CA ASP A 2 11.97 33.72 13.44
C ASP A 2 10.89 32.92 12.71
N THR A 3 11.10 32.70 11.42
CA THR A 3 10.39 31.67 10.66
C THR A 3 11.00 30.33 11.05
N SER A 4 10.50 29.72 12.12
CA SER A 4 10.77 28.31 12.41
C SER A 4 10.14 27.48 11.29
N SER A 5 10.93 27.17 10.27
CA SER A 5 10.69 26.01 9.41
C SER A 5 10.77 24.79 10.32
N SER A 6 9.64 24.36 10.89
CA SER A 6 9.54 23.04 11.49
C SER A 6 9.68 22.04 10.35
N SER A 7 10.91 21.63 10.07
CA SER A 7 11.18 20.45 9.26
C SER A 7 10.37 19.32 9.90
N VAL A 8 9.32 18.89 9.22
CA VAL A 8 8.51 17.76 9.66
C VAL A 8 9.44 16.56 9.64
N ARG A 9 9.83 16.09 10.83
CA ARG A 9 10.64 14.89 11.01
C ARG A 9 9.69 13.71 10.85
N LEU A 10 9.67 13.09 9.68
CA LEU A 10 8.92 11.84 9.49
C LEU A 10 9.89 10.67 9.65
N PRO A 11 9.92 10.00 10.82
CA PRO A 11 10.44 8.63 10.88
C PRO A 11 9.77 7.76 9.83
N CYS A 12 10.55 6.96 9.13
CA CYS A 12 10.08 5.85 8.33
C CYS A 12 10.06 4.59 9.18
N LEU A 13 9.07 3.74 8.98
CA LEU A 13 9.05 2.42 9.58
C LEU A 13 9.84 1.46 8.68
N ALA A 14 10.88 0.84 9.23
CA ALA A 14 11.61 -0.23 8.57
C ALA A 14 11.11 -1.59 9.11
N LEU A 15 10.57 -2.40 8.20
CA LEU A 15 10.16 -3.77 8.47
C LEU A 15 11.20 -4.71 7.88
N GLU A 16 11.75 -5.60 8.71
CA GLU A 16 12.71 -6.60 8.26
C GLU A 16 11.94 -7.87 7.86
N GLN A 17 11.93 -8.20 6.55
CA GLN A 17 11.18 -9.34 6.04
C GLN A 17 11.88 -10.69 6.24
N HIS A 18 13.21 -10.71 6.42
CA HIS A 18 13.99 -11.93 6.62
C HIS A 18 15.29 -11.63 7.37
N GLY A 19 15.26 -11.79 8.68
CA GLY A 19 16.44 -11.88 9.53
C GLY A 19 16.22 -12.95 10.59
N ASP A 20 17.28 -13.68 10.93
CA ASP A 20 17.38 -14.52 12.14
C ASP A 20 17.43 -13.69 13.44
N GLY A 21 17.32 -12.36 13.30
CA GLY A 21 17.26 -11.37 14.36
C GLY A 21 15.89 -11.19 15.01
N SER A 22 15.81 -10.15 15.84
CA SER A 22 14.61 -9.75 16.58
C SER A 22 13.42 -9.52 15.63
N ASN A 23 12.28 -10.19 15.84
CA ASN A 23 11.02 -10.00 15.10
C ASN A 23 10.34 -8.62 15.36
N LYS A 24 11.13 -7.60 15.73
CA LYS A 24 10.66 -6.26 16.07
C LYS A 24 11.01 -5.31 14.93
N PRO A 25 10.07 -4.47 14.49
CA PRO A 25 10.36 -3.45 13.51
C PRO A 25 11.23 -2.34 14.11
N ALA A 26 11.91 -1.60 13.25
CA ALA A 26 12.73 -0.46 13.64
C ALA A 26 12.14 0.84 13.09
N LEU A 27 12.04 1.87 13.92
CA LEU A 27 11.77 3.24 13.45
C LEU A 27 13.10 3.85 12.99
N PHE A 28 13.11 4.43 11.79
CA PHE A 28 14.31 4.99 11.18
C PHE A 28 14.07 6.42 10.71
N SER A 29 14.87 7.37 11.17
CA SER A 29 14.85 8.73 10.62
C SER A 29 15.69 8.78 9.36
N ILE A 30 15.06 9.08 8.21
CA ILE A 30 15.80 9.32 6.96
C ILE A 30 16.71 10.55 7.09
N SER A 31 16.17 11.64 7.66
CA SER A 31 16.91 12.90 7.81
C SER A 31 18.15 12.75 8.69
N GLU A 32 18.04 12.01 9.79
CA GLU A 32 19.13 11.80 10.75
C GLU A 32 19.94 10.52 10.42
N LYS A 33 19.52 9.76 9.40
CA LYS A 33 20.12 8.49 8.96
C LYS A 33 20.37 7.52 10.10
N LYS A 34 19.45 7.43 11.06
CA LYS A 34 19.63 6.63 12.28
C LYS A 34 18.32 6.00 12.75
N ALA A 35 18.46 4.87 13.44
CA ALA A 35 17.36 4.27 14.18
C ALA A 35 16.92 5.18 15.33
N ILE A 36 15.61 5.33 15.50
CA ILE A 36 15.00 6.06 16.61
C ILE A 36 14.71 5.06 17.73
N ALA A 37 15.11 5.42 18.95
CA ALA A 37 14.73 4.69 20.14
C ALA A 37 13.22 4.89 20.38
N GLY A 38 12.45 3.84 20.11
CA GLY A 38 11.00 3.83 20.26
C GLY A 38 10.47 2.48 19.80
N ASN A 39 9.42 2.00 20.45
CA ASN A 39 8.73 0.79 20.04
C ASN A 39 7.24 1.05 20.03
N ILE A 40 6.56 0.58 18.98
CA ILE A 40 5.11 0.54 18.96
C ILE A 40 4.71 -0.75 19.71
N PRO A 41 3.98 -0.66 20.84
CA PRO A 41 3.63 -1.83 21.63
C PRO A 41 2.87 -2.87 20.80
N GLY A 42 3.31 -4.13 20.84
CA GLY A 42 2.66 -5.25 20.14
C GLY A 42 3.00 -5.37 18.64
N LEU A 43 3.77 -4.45 18.08
CA LEU A 43 4.16 -4.49 16.67
C LEU A 43 5.30 -5.48 16.42
N THR A 44 5.15 -6.32 15.40
CA THR A 44 6.16 -7.27 14.90
C THR A 44 6.28 -7.14 13.38
N ASN A 45 7.35 -7.69 12.79
CA ASN A 45 7.52 -7.64 11.32
C ASN A 45 6.49 -8.51 10.57
N THR A 46 5.74 -9.36 11.27
CA THR A 46 4.81 -10.32 10.67
C THR A 46 3.34 -9.99 10.91
N ASN A 47 3.04 -8.95 11.69
CA ASN A 47 1.68 -8.63 12.10
C ASN A 47 1.22 -7.22 11.68
N ALA A 48 1.99 -6.58 10.81
CA ALA A 48 1.86 -5.17 10.50
C ALA A 48 1.90 -4.90 9.00
N TRP A 49 1.05 -3.99 8.53
CA TRP A 49 1.05 -3.50 7.17
C TRP A 49 1.00 -1.96 7.16
N PRO A 50 2.06 -1.28 6.70
CA PRO A 50 2.08 0.17 6.60
C PRO A 50 1.19 0.62 5.44
N THR A 51 0.55 1.77 5.61
CA THR A 51 -0.26 2.41 4.57
C THR A 51 0.48 3.61 3.99
N PRO A 52 0.32 3.92 2.68
CA PRO A 52 0.84 5.15 2.09
C PRO A 52 0.29 6.41 2.78
N GLN A 53 -0.88 6.29 3.44
CA GLN A 53 -1.52 7.35 4.21
C GLN A 53 -0.85 7.58 5.59
N GLY A 54 0.24 6.87 5.92
CA GLY A 54 1.02 7.15 7.13
C GLY A 54 0.48 6.49 8.41
N TRP A 55 -0.42 5.51 8.29
CA TRP A 55 -0.85 4.66 9.39
C TRP A 55 -0.26 3.26 9.24
N ILE A 56 -0.31 2.47 10.32
CA ILE A 56 0.12 1.08 10.30
C ILE A 56 -1.05 0.22 10.76
N LEU A 57 -1.53 -0.67 9.89
CA LEU A 57 -2.48 -1.69 10.30
C LEU A 57 -1.75 -2.74 11.12
N VAL A 58 -2.24 -3.01 12.33
CA VAL A 58 -1.69 -4.01 13.24
C VAL A 58 -2.74 -5.05 13.54
N ARG A 59 -2.38 -6.32 13.40
CA ARG A 59 -3.22 -7.46 13.79
C ARG A 59 -2.57 -8.20 14.94
N ASP A 60 -3.09 -8.04 16.15
CA ASP A 60 -2.62 -8.82 17.29
C ASP A 60 -3.47 -10.09 17.45
N THR A 61 -2.86 -11.23 17.12
CA THR A 61 -3.50 -12.54 17.23
C THR A 61 -3.66 -13.00 18.67
N ALA A 62 -2.79 -12.56 19.59
CA ALA A 62 -2.85 -12.98 20.99
C ALA A 62 -4.04 -12.33 21.71
N SER A 63 -4.34 -11.07 21.39
CA SER A 63 -5.48 -10.34 21.94
C SER A 63 -6.73 -10.39 21.06
N ALA A 64 -6.66 -11.03 19.89
CA ALA A 64 -7.72 -11.01 18.88
C ALA A 64 -8.18 -9.59 18.53
N THR A 65 -7.23 -8.66 18.37
CA THR A 65 -7.52 -7.26 18.04
C THR A 65 -6.92 -6.86 16.70
N THR A 66 -7.50 -5.85 16.07
CA THR A 66 -6.98 -5.24 14.85
C THR A 66 -7.23 -3.74 14.92
N PHE A 67 -6.20 -2.95 14.63
CA PHE A 67 -6.27 -1.49 14.75
C PHE A 67 -5.31 -0.81 13.79
N LEU A 68 -5.61 0.44 13.44
CA LEU A 68 -4.64 1.33 12.81
C LEU A 68 -3.89 2.07 13.92
N GLN A 69 -2.56 2.02 13.86
CA GLN A 69 -1.66 2.74 14.76
C GLN A 69 -1.11 3.98 14.07
N ASN A 70 -1.21 5.13 14.74
CA ASN A 70 -0.44 6.31 14.36
C ASN A 70 1.03 6.09 14.77
N PRO A 71 2.00 6.08 13.84
CA PRO A 71 3.40 5.86 14.18
C PRO A 71 4.02 7.01 15.00
N HIS A 72 3.38 8.18 15.03
CA HIS A 72 3.87 9.36 15.76
C HIS A 72 3.32 9.49 17.18
N ASP A 73 2.23 8.79 17.49
CA ASP A 73 1.58 8.81 18.79
C ASP A 73 1.10 7.39 19.15
N SER A 74 1.73 6.78 20.16
CA SER A 74 1.45 5.41 20.57
C SER A 74 0.05 5.22 21.17
N ASP A 75 -0.56 6.30 21.66
CA ASP A 75 -1.89 6.27 22.27
C ASP A 75 -2.99 6.53 21.24
N ASP A 76 -2.64 7.06 20.06
CA ASP A 76 -3.55 7.30 18.94
C ASP A 76 -3.73 6.02 18.09
N LYS A 77 -4.86 5.35 18.34
CA LYS A 77 -5.25 4.10 17.70
C LYS A 77 -6.70 4.16 17.25
N ILE A 78 -6.95 3.68 16.03
CA ILE A 78 -8.30 3.49 15.51
C ILE A 78 -8.62 2.00 15.55
N GLN A 79 -9.59 1.61 16.38
CA GLN A 79 -10.03 0.22 16.47
C GLN A 79 -10.80 -0.19 15.22
N LEU A 80 -10.53 -1.40 14.74
CA LEU A 80 -11.21 -2.04 13.63
C LEU A 80 -11.81 -3.37 14.07
N PRO A 81 -12.74 -3.95 13.31
CA PRO A 81 -13.11 -5.35 13.45
C PRO A 81 -11.87 -6.25 13.48
N HIS A 82 -11.91 -7.36 14.22
CA HIS A 82 -10.79 -8.29 14.21
C HIS A 82 -10.65 -8.96 12.84
N LEU A 83 -9.47 -8.86 12.24
CA LEU A 83 -9.16 -9.55 10.97
C LEU A 83 -9.01 -11.06 11.25
N PRO A 84 -9.92 -11.92 10.77
CA PRO A 84 -9.95 -13.33 11.18
C PRO A 84 -8.84 -14.16 10.54
N GLN A 85 -8.33 -13.74 9.38
CA GLN A 85 -7.42 -14.52 8.56
C GLN A 85 -5.96 -14.12 8.78
N ASP A 86 -5.07 -15.10 8.79
CA ASP A 86 -3.63 -14.86 8.72
C ASP A 86 -3.24 -14.54 7.28
N LEU A 87 -2.71 -13.34 7.06
CA LEU A 87 -2.38 -12.83 5.73
C LEU A 87 -0.87 -12.64 5.60
N PRO A 88 -0.30 -12.77 4.39
CA PRO A 88 1.12 -12.51 4.18
C PRO A 88 1.52 -11.09 4.60
N SER A 89 2.70 -10.93 5.20
CA SER A 89 3.30 -9.61 5.51
C SER A 89 3.51 -8.74 4.26
N ARG A 90 3.49 -9.35 3.06
CA ARG A 90 3.61 -8.68 1.76
C ARG A 90 2.28 -8.15 1.19
N CYS A 91 1.16 -8.28 1.90
CA CYS A 91 -0.08 -7.62 1.48
C CYS A 91 0.10 -6.11 1.40
N SER A 92 -0.49 -5.50 0.38
CA SER A 92 -0.58 -4.03 0.32
C SER A 92 -1.73 -3.57 1.19
N CYS A 93 -1.51 -2.59 2.08
CA CYS A 93 -2.56 -2.00 2.91
C CYS A 93 -2.77 -0.54 2.54
N LEU A 94 -4.00 -0.13 2.26
CA LEU A 94 -4.34 1.22 1.82
C LEU A 94 -5.58 1.72 2.54
N LEU A 95 -5.65 3.04 2.75
CA LEU A 95 -6.83 3.75 3.23
C LEU A 95 -7.41 4.57 2.09
N SER A 96 -8.75 4.57 1.93
CA SER A 96 -9.39 5.41 0.92
C SER A 96 -9.33 6.91 1.25
N GLY A 97 -9.25 7.25 2.55
CA GLY A 97 -9.22 8.62 3.06
C GLY A 97 -7.89 9.03 3.68
N LYS A 98 -7.69 10.35 3.82
CA LYS A 98 -6.51 10.94 4.47
C LYS A 98 -6.60 10.82 6.00
N PRO A 99 -5.45 10.76 6.71
CA PRO A 99 -5.38 10.69 8.18
C PRO A 99 -6.28 11.66 8.94
N ALA A 100 -6.25 12.94 8.55
CA ALA A 100 -7.01 14.00 9.20
C ALA A 100 -8.54 13.89 8.99
N ALA A 101 -8.96 13.05 8.05
CA ALA A 101 -10.34 12.82 7.66
C ALA A 101 -10.76 11.35 7.85
N LEU A 102 -10.02 10.56 8.64
CA LEU A 102 -10.42 9.20 9.02
C LEU A 102 -11.61 9.27 9.98
N THR A 103 -12.77 9.63 9.45
CA THR A 103 -14.08 9.55 10.09
C THR A 103 -14.85 8.35 9.54
N GLY A 104 -16.04 8.08 10.08
CA GLY A 104 -16.92 6.98 9.64
C GLY A 104 -16.97 6.83 8.11
N GLY A 105 -16.79 5.60 7.64
CA GLY A 105 -16.91 5.23 6.23
C GLY A 105 -15.61 5.16 5.42
N CYS A 106 -14.45 5.55 5.99
CA CYS A 106 -13.17 5.33 5.33
C CYS A 106 -12.89 3.83 5.17
N VAL A 107 -12.54 3.39 3.97
CA VAL A 107 -12.25 1.98 3.67
C VAL A 107 -10.80 1.68 3.98
N VAL A 108 -10.57 0.63 4.77
CA VAL A 108 -9.28 -0.03 4.95
C VAL A 108 -9.24 -1.21 3.97
N LEU A 109 -8.25 -1.25 3.08
CA LEU A 109 -8.11 -2.26 2.05
C LEU A 109 -6.81 -3.04 2.24
N LEU A 110 -6.90 -4.38 2.20
CA LEU A 110 -5.78 -5.30 2.09
C LEU A 110 -5.85 -6.07 0.78
N VAL A 111 -4.76 -6.05 0.02
CA VAL A 111 -4.65 -6.76 -1.27
C VAL A 111 -3.67 -7.90 -1.15
N HIS A 112 -4.10 -9.12 -1.47
CA HIS A 112 -3.20 -10.28 -1.47
C HIS A 112 -2.14 -10.15 -2.56
N PRO A 113 -0.86 -10.43 -2.28
CA PRO A 113 0.20 -10.30 -3.29
C PRO A 113 0.17 -11.40 -4.37
N PHE A 114 -0.44 -12.55 -4.09
CA PHE A 114 -0.41 -13.73 -4.98
C PHE A 114 -1.78 -14.31 -5.32
N ALA A 115 -2.85 -13.79 -4.73
CA ALA A 115 -4.18 -14.34 -4.89
C ALA A 115 -5.10 -13.23 -5.37
N THR A 116 -6.13 -13.61 -6.12
CA THR A 116 -7.16 -12.68 -6.56
C THR A 116 -8.21 -12.45 -5.47
N ALA A 117 -7.72 -12.01 -4.31
CA ALA A 117 -8.53 -11.75 -3.13
C ALA A 117 -8.14 -10.41 -2.49
N ILE A 118 -9.16 -9.67 -2.07
CA ILE A 118 -9.03 -8.48 -1.23
C ILE A 118 -9.81 -8.66 0.07
N TRP A 119 -9.37 -8.00 1.12
CA TRP A 119 -10.09 -7.85 2.38
C TRP A 119 -10.30 -6.39 2.67
N TYR A 120 -11.48 -6.04 3.17
CA TYR A 120 -11.79 -4.66 3.49
C TYR A 120 -12.78 -4.53 4.65
N CYS A 121 -12.74 -3.37 5.30
CA CYS A 121 -13.77 -2.90 6.23
C CYS A 121 -13.81 -1.37 6.21
N ARG A 122 -14.91 -0.79 6.68
CA ARG A 122 -15.07 0.64 6.89
C ARG A 122 -14.87 0.99 8.34
N ILE A 123 -14.01 1.99 8.57
CA ILE A 123 -13.78 2.55 9.89
C ILE A 123 -15.11 3.06 10.45
N GLY A 124 -15.50 2.55 11.63
CA GLY A 124 -16.69 2.99 12.36
C GLY A 124 -18.04 2.47 11.85
N ASP A 125 -18.09 1.88 10.64
CA ASP A 125 -19.35 1.46 10.02
C ASP A 125 -19.50 -0.07 9.96
N ASP A 126 -18.42 -0.80 9.66
CA ASP A 126 -18.48 -2.25 9.52
C ASP A 126 -18.12 -2.96 10.84
N GLU A 127 -18.85 -4.03 11.17
CA GLU A 127 -18.58 -4.86 12.35
C GLU A 127 -17.62 -6.03 12.06
N GLU A 128 -17.40 -6.34 10.78
CA GLU A 128 -16.57 -7.45 10.32
C GLU A 128 -15.76 -7.10 9.07
N TRP A 129 -14.69 -7.87 8.83
CA TRP A 129 -13.95 -7.78 7.56
C TRP A 129 -14.65 -8.59 6.48
N ALA A 130 -14.89 -7.96 5.35
CA ALA A 130 -15.37 -8.64 4.15
C ALA A 130 -14.20 -9.12 3.30
N LYS A 131 -14.28 -10.36 2.81
CA LYS A 131 -13.40 -10.90 1.77
C LYS A 131 -14.12 -10.80 0.42
N HIS A 132 -13.40 -10.40 -0.62
CA HIS A 132 -13.90 -10.43 -1.99
C HIS A 132 -12.87 -11.05 -2.92
N ASP A 133 -13.26 -12.13 -3.58
CA ASP A 133 -12.48 -12.75 -4.66
C ASP A 133 -12.83 -12.07 -5.98
N TYR A 134 -11.83 -11.69 -6.77
CA TYR A 134 -12.00 -10.95 -8.02
C TYR A 134 -11.44 -11.71 -9.24
N ASP A 135 -11.72 -11.20 -10.43
CA ASP A 135 -11.14 -11.66 -11.67
C ASP A 135 -11.01 -10.48 -12.62
N ILE A 136 -9.77 -10.04 -12.84
CA ILE A 136 -9.44 -8.94 -13.74
C ILE A 136 -8.71 -9.43 -15.00
N GLY A 137 -8.74 -10.75 -15.25
CA GLY A 137 -8.10 -11.38 -16.41
C GLY A 137 -7.02 -12.40 -16.05
N ILE A 138 -6.36 -12.89 -17.10
CA ILE A 138 -5.45 -14.04 -17.06
C ILE A 138 -4.07 -13.61 -17.56
N GLN A 139 -3.00 -14.01 -16.87
CA GLN A 139 -1.64 -13.80 -17.34
C GLN A 139 -1.33 -14.68 -18.56
N ALA A 140 -0.73 -14.07 -19.60
CA ALA A 140 -0.47 -14.74 -20.87
C ALA A 140 0.47 -15.96 -20.77
N GLN A 141 1.31 -16.03 -19.74
CA GLN A 141 2.32 -17.08 -19.60
C GLN A 141 1.83 -18.31 -18.82
N ASP A 142 1.00 -18.14 -17.78
CA ASP A 142 0.70 -19.23 -16.83
C ASP A 142 -0.78 -19.60 -16.66
N LYS A 143 -1.70 -19.01 -17.44
CA LYS A 143 -3.17 -19.16 -17.25
C LYS A 143 -3.67 -18.85 -15.83
N GLU A 144 -2.82 -18.26 -14.99
CA GLU A 144 -3.14 -17.84 -13.64
C GLU A 144 -3.85 -16.50 -13.67
N LYS A 145 -4.78 -16.28 -12.73
CA LYS A 145 -5.48 -15.01 -12.61
C LYS A 145 -4.50 -13.91 -12.21
N VAL A 146 -4.71 -12.70 -12.73
CA VAL A 146 -3.83 -11.56 -12.46
C VAL A 146 -4.11 -10.97 -11.06
N PRO A 147 -3.15 -11.00 -10.11
CA PRO A 147 -3.30 -10.28 -8.84
C PRO A 147 -3.12 -8.78 -9.07
N ILE A 148 -3.85 -7.97 -8.30
CA ILE A 148 -3.74 -6.51 -8.30
C ILE A 148 -2.38 -6.09 -7.72
N CYS A 149 -1.50 -5.57 -8.58
CA CYS A 149 -0.24 -4.95 -8.21
C CYS A 149 0.35 -4.20 -9.43
N PRO A 150 0.84 -2.96 -9.30
CA PRO A 150 0.77 -2.06 -8.14
C PRO A 150 -0.64 -1.48 -7.91
N ILE A 151 -0.88 -0.89 -6.74
CA ILE A 151 -2.13 -0.20 -6.37
C ILE A 151 -1.84 1.05 -5.53
N ALA A 152 -2.63 2.11 -5.72
CA ALA A 152 -2.60 3.33 -4.91
C ALA A 152 -4.03 3.77 -4.53
N ALA A 153 -4.16 4.54 -3.45
CA ALA A 153 -5.43 5.17 -3.08
C ALA A 153 -5.36 6.66 -3.40
N CYS A 154 -6.38 7.19 -4.07
CA CYS A 154 -6.50 8.61 -4.40
C CYS A 154 -7.97 9.01 -4.40
N ASP A 155 -8.30 10.12 -3.74
CA ASP A 155 -9.65 10.69 -3.70
C ASP A 155 -10.78 9.68 -3.37
N GLY A 156 -10.60 8.88 -2.32
CA GLY A 156 -11.62 7.90 -1.90
C GLY A 156 -11.68 6.62 -2.74
N ARG A 157 -10.86 6.50 -3.78
CA ARG A 157 -10.84 5.36 -4.71
C ARG A 157 -9.48 4.67 -4.70
N PHE A 158 -9.44 3.45 -5.23
CA PHE A 158 -8.20 2.72 -5.40
C PHE A 158 -7.92 2.50 -6.88
N TYR A 159 -6.69 2.73 -7.30
CA TYR A 159 -6.26 2.65 -8.68
C TYR A 159 -5.16 1.61 -8.81
N PHE A 160 -5.26 0.74 -9.81
CA PHE A 160 -4.31 -0.34 -10.03
C PHE A 160 -3.97 -0.47 -11.51
N ASN A 161 -2.83 -1.10 -11.80
CA ASN A 161 -2.48 -1.41 -13.18
C ASN A 161 -3.36 -2.58 -13.67
N ALA A 162 -4.22 -2.35 -14.66
CA ALA A 162 -5.17 -3.36 -15.13
C ALA A 162 -4.57 -4.29 -16.19
N ASP A 163 -3.69 -3.77 -17.06
CA ASP A 163 -3.11 -4.54 -18.14
C ASP A 163 -1.73 -4.03 -18.59
N ALA A 164 -1.10 -4.80 -19.48
CA ALA A 164 0.20 -4.46 -20.04
C ALA A 164 0.17 -3.26 -21.00
N LEU A 165 -1.02 -2.77 -21.38
CA LEU A 165 -1.18 -1.62 -22.27
C LEU A 165 -1.18 -0.28 -21.50
N GLY A 166 -1.11 -0.34 -20.17
CA GLY A 166 -1.06 0.84 -19.31
C GLY A 166 -2.44 1.37 -18.92
N ASN A 167 -3.51 0.58 -19.12
CA ASN A 167 -4.83 0.97 -18.64
C ASN A 167 -4.89 0.92 -17.11
N ILE A 168 -5.55 1.91 -16.52
CA ILE A 168 -5.69 2.01 -15.07
C ILE A 168 -7.06 1.46 -14.67
N GLY A 169 -7.05 0.43 -13.84
CA GLY A 169 -8.23 -0.08 -13.16
C GLY A 169 -8.60 0.81 -11.98
N VAL A 170 -9.89 0.97 -11.74
CA VAL A 170 -10.45 1.70 -10.61
C VAL A 170 -11.27 0.73 -9.77
N LEU A 171 -11.05 0.75 -8.47
CA LEU A 171 -11.78 0.00 -7.47
C LEU A 171 -12.46 0.99 -6.52
N GLU A 172 -13.79 0.94 -6.50
CA GLU A 172 -14.64 1.75 -5.63
C GLU A 172 -15.45 0.86 -4.69
N PHE A 173 -15.87 1.41 -3.55
CA PHE A 173 -16.60 0.67 -2.51
C PHE A 173 -17.97 1.30 -2.25
N ALA A 174 -18.98 0.88 -3.02
CA ALA A 174 -20.33 1.44 -2.94
C ALA A 174 -21.44 0.39 -3.09
N PRO A 175 -21.94 -0.24 -2.00
CA PRO A 175 -21.31 -0.60 -0.73
C PRO A 175 -20.39 -1.84 -0.83
N THR A 176 -20.48 -2.59 -1.93
CA THR A 176 -19.56 -3.69 -2.28
C THR A 176 -18.47 -3.19 -3.23
N PRO A 177 -17.40 -3.98 -3.45
CA PRO A 177 -16.35 -3.63 -4.41
C PRO A 177 -16.91 -3.56 -5.83
N ALA A 178 -16.63 -2.47 -6.53
CA ALA A 178 -16.97 -2.25 -7.93
C ALA A 178 -15.69 -1.94 -8.71
N PHE A 179 -15.49 -2.66 -9.82
CA PHE A 179 -14.34 -2.51 -10.69
C PHE A 179 -14.73 -1.76 -11.96
N ALA A 180 -13.93 -0.78 -12.32
CA ALA A 180 -14.02 -0.01 -13.56
C ALA A 180 -12.62 0.19 -14.15
N SER A 181 -12.52 0.87 -15.28
CA SER A 181 -11.25 1.25 -15.90
C SER A 181 -11.31 2.69 -16.41
N VAL A 182 -10.14 3.32 -16.48
CA VAL A 182 -9.91 4.63 -17.08
C VAL A 182 -8.82 4.47 -18.11
N GLU A 183 -9.10 4.96 -19.32
CA GLU A 183 -8.09 5.06 -20.38
C GLU A 183 -7.13 6.19 -20.04
N VAL A 184 -5.83 5.89 -20.00
CA VAL A 184 -4.79 6.89 -19.87
C VAL A 184 -4.28 7.21 -21.27
N ALA A 185 -4.48 8.45 -21.70
CA ALA A 185 -3.82 8.95 -22.90
C ALA A 185 -2.31 8.99 -22.62
N VAL A 186 -1.57 8.03 -23.16
CA VAL A 186 -0.11 8.05 -23.09
C VAL A 186 0.38 9.01 -24.17
N ASP A 187 0.56 10.27 -23.79
CA ASP A 187 1.19 11.27 -24.65
C ASP A 187 2.72 11.03 -24.66
N GLY A 188 3.17 10.14 -25.54
CA GLY A 188 4.59 9.87 -25.74
C GLY A 188 4.87 8.47 -26.26
N GLU A 189 5.63 8.40 -27.35
CA GLU A 189 6.25 7.16 -27.81
C GLU A 189 7.43 6.88 -26.87
N PHE A 190 7.32 5.88 -26.00
CA PHE A 190 8.49 5.38 -25.28
C PHE A 190 9.37 4.66 -26.31
N ASP A 191 10.42 5.33 -26.77
CA ASP A 191 11.48 4.71 -27.56
C ASP A 191 11.97 3.45 -26.84
N TYR A 192 11.98 2.32 -27.57
CA TYR A 192 12.39 0.96 -27.17
C TYR A 192 12.98 0.83 -25.74
N VAL A 193 12.11 0.71 -24.74
CA VAL A 193 12.51 0.45 -23.35
C VAL A 193 12.57 -1.07 -23.14
N ASP A 194 13.76 -1.59 -22.79
CA ASP A 194 13.98 -3.03 -22.54
C ASP A 194 13.25 -3.53 -21.29
N SER A 195 13.11 -2.70 -20.24
CA SER A 195 12.32 -3.03 -19.05
C SER A 195 11.98 -1.78 -18.22
N ALA A 196 10.77 -1.74 -17.67
CA ALA A 196 10.33 -0.70 -16.75
C ALA A 196 9.65 -1.29 -15.52
N GLN A 197 9.97 -0.77 -14.34
CA GLN A 197 9.19 -1.02 -13.12
C GLN A 197 8.19 0.12 -12.93
N VAL A 198 6.90 -0.22 -12.89
CA VAL A 198 5.82 0.76 -12.75
C VAL A 198 5.32 0.82 -11.31
N PHE A 199 5.09 2.03 -10.82
CA PHE A 199 4.49 2.32 -9.52
C PHE A 199 3.30 3.27 -9.71
N LEU A 200 2.31 3.14 -8.82
CA LEU A 200 1.23 4.11 -8.69
C LEU A 200 1.41 4.83 -7.36
N VAL A 201 1.36 6.15 -7.38
CA VAL A 201 1.62 6.99 -6.20
C VAL A 201 0.61 8.13 -6.16
N GLU A 202 -0.03 8.34 -5.02
CA GLU A 202 -0.78 9.57 -4.76
C GLU A 202 0.15 10.63 -4.19
N SER A 203 0.04 11.85 -4.71
CA SER A 203 0.75 13.02 -4.19
C SER A 203 -0.13 14.25 -4.32
N GLU A 204 -0.32 14.97 -3.21
CA GLU A 204 -1.07 16.23 -3.16
C GLU A 204 -2.51 16.16 -3.72
N GLY A 205 -3.15 15.00 -3.67
CA GLY A 205 -4.50 14.77 -4.20
C GLY A 205 -4.54 14.36 -5.67
N GLU A 206 -3.39 14.16 -6.30
CA GLU A 206 -3.27 13.69 -7.68
C GLU A 206 -2.61 12.31 -7.74
N LEU A 207 -3.01 11.52 -8.73
CA LEU A 207 -2.47 10.19 -8.98
C LEU A 207 -1.39 10.25 -10.06
N TYR A 208 -0.23 9.68 -9.75
CA TYR A 208 0.92 9.59 -10.65
C TYR A 208 1.25 8.14 -10.97
N MET A 209 1.54 7.87 -12.23
CA MET A 209 2.17 6.64 -12.67
C MET A 209 3.66 6.90 -12.88
N VAL A 210 4.50 6.24 -12.08
CA VAL A 210 5.95 6.42 -12.11
C VAL A 210 6.59 5.18 -12.72
N SER A 211 7.27 5.37 -13.85
CA SER A 211 8.02 4.31 -14.54
C SER A 211 9.51 4.47 -14.30
N MET A 212 10.13 3.47 -13.65
CA MET A 212 11.57 3.37 -13.53
C MET A 212 12.10 2.53 -14.69
N VAL A 213 12.78 3.19 -15.62
CA VAL A 213 13.28 2.57 -16.85
C VAL A 213 14.72 2.10 -16.65
N TYR A 214 15.02 0.88 -17.10
CA TYR A 214 16.39 0.36 -17.15
C TYR A 214 16.86 0.26 -18.60
N GLU A 215 17.91 1.00 -18.94
CA GLU A 215 18.64 0.80 -20.19
C GLU A 215 19.68 -0.30 -19.97
N TYR A 216 19.55 -1.44 -20.66
CA TYR A 216 20.69 -2.33 -20.82
C TYR A 216 21.65 -1.65 -21.78
N GLY A 217 22.77 -1.14 -21.25
CA GLY A 217 23.82 -0.58 -22.09
C GLY A 217 24.20 -1.58 -23.17
N GLY A 218 23.82 -1.27 -24.42
CA GLY A 218 24.18 -2.07 -25.58
C GLY A 218 25.69 -2.15 -25.64
N GLY A 219 26.23 -3.33 -25.32
CA GLY A 219 27.62 -3.65 -25.58
C GLY A 219 27.82 -3.55 -27.09
N GLY A 220 28.35 -2.40 -27.53
CA GLY A 220 28.72 -2.19 -28.91
C GLY A 220 29.67 -3.30 -29.33
N VAL A 221 29.21 -4.17 -30.22
CA VAL A 221 30.09 -4.93 -31.08
C VAL A 221 30.70 -3.92 -32.03
N THR A 222 31.90 -3.44 -31.71
CA THR A 222 32.75 -2.78 -32.70
C THR A 222 33.35 -3.89 -33.58
N ASP A 223 32.98 -3.87 -34.85
CA ASP A 223 33.66 -4.62 -35.94
C ASP A 223 35.18 -4.38 -35.96
#